data_AF-A0A098E5W2-F1
#
_entry.id   AF-A0A098E5W2-F1
#
_cell.length_a   1.000
_cell.length_b   1.000
_cell.length_c   1.000
_cell.angle_alpha   90.00
_cell.angle_beta   90.00
_cell.angle_gamma   90.00
#
_symmetry.space_group_name_H-M   'P 1'
#
loop_
_entity.id
_entity.type
_entity.pdbx_description
1 polymer ?
#
loop_
_entity_poly.entity_id
_entity_poly.type
_entity_poly.pdbx_seq_one_letter_code
_entity_poly.pdbx_strand_id
1 'polypeptide(L)' 'MKIAGVVVLYNSDETVIECIKSYIDEIEVLYLIDNSETKNDELLIKIKSFKKIVYIDNKGNQGISMAFKYWSTVGNTRRI' A
#
# COMPACT_ATOMS: atom_id res chain seq x y z
N MET A 1 18.00 4.00 19.80
CA MET A 1 18.05 4.04 18.32
C MET A 1 16.62 4.17 17.83
N LYS A 2 16.32 5.08 16.89
CA LYS A 2 14.97 5.26 16.35
C LYS A 2 14.87 4.48 15.05
N ILE A 3 14.07 3.41 15.02
CA ILE A 3 13.95 2.52 13.86
C ILE A 3 12.59 2.75 13.22
N ALA A 4 12.61 3.03 11.92
CA ALA A 4 11.42 3.06 11.08
C ALA A 4 11.37 1.79 10.23
N GLY A 5 10.21 1.14 10.17
CA GLY A 5 9.94 0.00 9.30
C GLY A 5 9.12 0.41 8.08
N VAL A 6 9.28 -0.31 6.97
CA VAL A 6 8.41 -0.19 5.78
C VAL A 6 7.96 -1.58 5.36
N VAL A 7 6.65 -1.76 5.16
CA VAL A 7 6.04 -2.99 4.66
C VAL A 7 5.18 -2.63 3.45
N VAL A 8 5.38 -3.34 2.35
CA VAL A 8 4.54 -3.20 1.14
C VAL A 8 3.58 -4.38 1.09
N LEU A 9 2.28 -4.12 1.12
CA LEU A 9 1.26 -5.14 0.93
C LEU A 9 0.92 -5.30 -0.54
N TYR A 10 0.69 -6.54 -0.95
CA TYR A 10 0.22 -6.87 -2.29
C TYR A 10 -0.69 -8.10 -2.23
N ASN A 11 -2.00 -7.86 -2.29
CA ASN A 11 -3.05 -8.88 -2.11
C ASN A 11 -2.81 -9.77 -0.87
N SER A 12 -2.41 -9.13 0.22
CA SER A 12 -2.00 -9.81 1.46
C SER A 12 -3.21 -10.16 2.34
N ASP A 13 -3.09 -11.25 3.07
CA ASP A 13 -4.09 -11.72 4.03
C ASP A 13 -3.73 -11.34 5.48
N GLU A 14 -4.50 -11.85 6.43
CA GLU A 14 -4.34 -11.54 7.85
C GLU A 14 -3.04 -12.04 8.48
N THR A 15 -2.32 -12.96 7.83
CA THR A 15 -1.05 -13.49 8.36
C THR A 15 0.00 -12.38 8.50
N VAL A 16 -0.07 -11.35 7.64
CA VAL A 16 0.81 -10.18 7.73
C VAL A 16 0.68 -9.45 9.06
N ILE A 17 -0.51 -9.45 9.67
CA ILE A 17 -0.73 -8.80 10.96
C ILE A 17 0.05 -9.53 12.06
N GLU A 18 0.10 -10.86 12.02
CA GLU A 18 0.90 -11.65 12.96
C GLU A 18 2.39 -11.40 12.78
N CYS A 19 2.86 -11.31 11.53
CA CYS A 19 4.24 -10.93 11.24
C CYS A 19 4.56 -9.54 11.82
N ILE A 20 3.71 -8.53 11.57
CA ILE A 20 3.91 -7.16 12.07
C ILE A 20 3.97 -7.15 13.60
N LYS A 21 3.07 -7.88 14.28
CA LYS A 21 3.05 -7.96 15.74
C LYS A 21 4.37 -8.45 16.35
N SER A 22 5.14 -9.26 15.63
CA SER A 22 6.40 -9.79 16.16
C SER A 22 7.50 -8.73 16.34
N TYR A 23 7.41 -7.58 15.64
CA TYR A 23 8.45 -6.55 15.67
C TYR A 23 7.93 -5.11 15.85
N ILE A 24 6.61 -4.87 15.82
CA ILE A 24 6.00 -3.54 15.93
C ILE A 24 6.35 -2.81 17.25
N ASP A 25 6.65 -3.56 18.30
CA ASP A 25 7.02 -3.01 19.60
C ASP A 25 8.46 -2.47 19.62
N GLU A 26 9.34 -3.03 18.78
CA GLU A 26 10.75 -2.66 18.66
C GLU A 26 11.00 -1.47 17.72
N ILE A 27 10.00 -1.11 16.91
CA ILE A 27 10.07 0.03 15.98
C ILE A 27 9.24 1.22 16.48
N GLU A 28 9.66 2.42 16.09
CA GLU A 28 8.98 3.68 16.45
C GLU A 28 7.80 3.96 15.53
N VAL A 29 7.96 3.67 14.24
CA VAL A 29 6.95 3.87 13.21
C VAL A 29 7.06 2.78 12.14
N LEU A 30 5.91 2.30 11.66
CA LEU A 30 5.81 1.39 10.54
C LEU A 30 5.02 2.05 9.40
N TYR A 31 5.66 2.27 8.26
CA TYR A 31 4.95 2.68 7.05
C TYR A 31 4.45 1.44 6.33
N LEU A 32 3.14 1.36 6.16
CA LEU A 32 2.49 0.23 5.51
C LEU A 32 1.87 0.70 4.20
N ILE A 33 2.48 0.31 3.10
CA ILE A 33 2.15 0.75 1.74
C ILE A 33 1.30 -0.34 1.10
N ASP A 34 0.02 -0.06 0.87
CA ASP A 34 -0.88 -1.02 0.22
C ASP A 34 -0.87 -0.84 -1.30
N ASN A 35 -0.27 -1.80 -2.00
CA ASN A 35 -0.20 -1.86 -3.46
C ASN A 35 -1.24 -2.82 -4.04
N SER A 36 -2.22 -3.27 -3.24
CA SER A 36 -3.28 -4.20 -3.67
C SER A 36 -4.32 -3.48 -4.53
N GLU A 37 -4.77 -4.14 -5.61
CA GLU A 37 -5.89 -3.63 -6.43
C GLU A 37 -7.23 -3.72 -5.69
N THR A 38 -7.44 -4.85 -5.02
CA THR A 38 -8.59 -5.08 -4.13
C THR A 38 -8.12 -4.99 -2.70
N LYS A 39 -8.79 -4.18 -1.90
CA LYS A 39 -8.46 -3.98 -0.48
C LYS A 39 -9.23 -4.96 0.37
N ASN A 40 -8.58 -5.42 1.43
CA ASN A 40 -9.21 -6.21 2.46
C ASN A 40 -9.66 -5.28 3.61
N ASP A 41 -10.94 -4.94 3.67
CA ASP A 41 -11.48 -4.02 4.66
C ASP A 41 -11.28 -4.52 6.11
N GLU A 42 -11.34 -5.83 6.33
CA GLU A 42 -11.11 -6.44 7.65
C GLU A 42 -9.65 -6.25 8.09
N LEU A 43 -8.71 -6.42 7.16
CA LEU A 43 -7.29 -6.15 7.37
C LEU A 43 -7.05 -4.66 7.68
N LEU A 44 -7.70 -3.76 6.95
CA LEU A 44 -7.58 -2.31 7.16
C LEU A 44 -8.08 -1.86 8.53
N ILE A 45 -9.19 -2.43 9.01
CA ILE A 45 -9.71 -2.15 10.36
C ILE A 45 -8.68 -2.55 11.41
N LYS A 46 -8.09 -3.74 11.26
CA LYS A 46 -7.05 -4.23 12.18
C LYS A 46 -5.79 -3.35 12.12
N ILE A 47 -5.34 -2.94 10.94
CA ILE A 47 -4.16 -2.08 10.77
C ILE A 47 -4.39 -0.71 11.43
N LYS A 48 -5.57 -0.11 11.25
CA LYS A 48 -5.93 1.18 11.87
C LYS A 48 -5.96 1.14 13.40
N SER A 49 -6.06 -0.05 14.00
CA SER A 49 -5.99 -0.19 15.46
C SER A 49 -4.58 0.05 16.04
N PHE A 50 -3.54 -0.06 15.21
CA PHE A 50 -2.17 0.16 15.65
C PHE A 50 -1.78 1.64 15.58
N LYS A 51 -1.39 2.22 16.72
CA LYS A 51 -0.99 3.64 16.81
C LYS A 51 0.33 3.97 16.11
N LYS A 52 1.21 2.97 15.93
CA LYS A 52 2.54 3.12 15.34
C LYS A 52 2.56 2.91 13.82
N ILE A 53 1.43 2.58 13.21
CA ILE A 53 1.35 2.29 11.78
C ILE A 53 0.82 3.50 11.02
N VAL A 54 1.57 3.90 9.99
CA VAL A 54 1.14 4.89 8.98
C VAL A 54 0.75 4.13 7.73
N TYR A 55 -0.55 4.03 7.47
CA TYR A 55 -1.10 3.36 6.29
C TYR A 55 -1.09 4.30 5.08
N ILE A 56 -0.54 3.85 3.95
CA ILE A 56 -0.46 4.56 2.69
C ILE A 56 -1.10 3.69 1.60
N ASP A 57 -2.20 4.16 1.02
CA ASP A 57 -2.86 3.50 -0.11
C ASP A 57 -2.20 3.90 -1.43
N ASN A 58 -1.54 2.95 -2.10
CA ASN A 58 -0.91 3.16 -3.40
C ASN A 58 -1.89 2.99 -4.58
N LYS A 59 -3.18 2.73 -4.31
CA LYS A 59 -4.27 2.56 -5.30
C LYS A 59 -3.95 1.48 -6.35
N GLY A 60 -3.46 0.34 -5.87
CA GLY A 60 -3.05 -0.79 -6.71
C GLY A 60 -1.70 -0.57 -7.39
N ASN A 61 -1.23 -1.59 -8.11
CA ASN A 61 0.03 -1.52 -8.84
C ASN A 61 -0.09 -0.46 -9.96
N GLN A 62 0.35 0.76 -9.66
CA GLN A 62 0.47 1.88 -10.59
C GLN A 62 1.54 1.65 -11.67
N GLY A 63 1.79 0.39 -12.05
CA GLY A 63 2.70 0.01 -13.12
C GLY A 63 2.49 0.90 -14.35
N ILE A 64 3.50 0.90 -15.24
CA ILE A 64 3.66 1.77 -16.41
C ILE A 64 2.35 2.03 -17.22
N SER A 65 1.34 1.18 -17.08
CA SER A 65 -0.08 1.39 -17.37
C SER A 65 -0.65 2.80 -17.15
N MET A 66 -0.24 3.56 -16.11
CA MET A 66 -0.68 4.96 -16.01
C MET A 66 -0.12 5.82 -17.16
N ALA A 67 1.14 5.62 -17.54
CA ALA A 67 1.73 6.30 -18.70
C ALA A 67 1.02 5.91 -20.01
N PHE A 68 0.60 4.65 -20.17
CA PHE A 68 -0.11 4.22 -21.38
C PHE A 68 -1.52 4.81 -21.49
N LYS A 69 -2.26 4.90 -20.38
CA LYS A 69 -3.62 5.49 -20.37
C LYS A 69 -3.60 6.99 -20.66
N TYR A 70 -2.57 7.69 -20.19
CA TYR A 70 -2.33 9.07 -20.60
C TYR A 70 -2.03 9.13 -22.11
N TRP A 71 -1.09 8.32 -22.63
CA TRP A 71 -0.72 8.36 -24.06
C TRP A 71 -1.90 8.08 -25.00
N SER A 72 -2.78 7.12 -24.69
CA SER A 72 -3.96 6.84 -25.51
C SER A 72 -5.00 7.97 -25.48
N THR A 73 -5.13 8.68 -24.35
CA THR A 73 -6.10 9.77 -24.19
C THR A 73 -5.63 11.06 -24.88
N VAL A 74 -4.33 11.39 -24.82
CA VAL A 74 -3.78 12.54 -25.59
C VAL A 74 -3.54 12.21 -27.07
N GLY A 75 -3.35 10.94 -27.43
CA GLY A 75 -3.08 10.51 -28.81
C GLY A 75 -4.27 10.58 -29.77
N ASN A 76 -5.51 10.64 -29.28
CA ASN A 76 -6.71 10.62 -30.14
C ASN A 76 -7.34 12.01 -30.40
N THR A 77 -6.75 13.10 -29.88
CA THR A 77 -7.27 14.48 -30.13
C THR A 77 -6.55 15.17 -31.30
N ARG A 78 -5.74 14.44 -32.08
CA ARG A 78 -5.13 14.95 -33.32
C ARG A 78 -5.20 13.91 -34.43
N ARG A 79 -6.42 13.49 -34.78
CA ARG A 79 -6.73 13.02 -36.14
C ARG A 79 -7.55 14.11 -36.82
N ILE A 80 -6.79 15.02 -37.43
CA ILE A 80 -7.18 15.77 -38.64
C ILE A 80 -7.53 14.77 -39.74
#